data_AF-E3DAP1-F1
#
_entry.id   AF-E3DAP1-F1
#
_cell.length_a   1.000
_cell.length_b   1.000
_cell.length_c   1.000
_cell.angle_alpha   90.00
_cell.angle_beta   90.00
_cell.angle_gamma   90.00
#
_symmetry.space_group_name_H-M   'P 1'
#
loop_
_entity.id
_entity.type
_entity.pdbx_description
1 polymer ?
#
loop_
_entity_poly.entity_id
_entity_poly.type
_entity_poly.pdbx_seq_one_letter_code
_entity_poly.pdbx_strand_id
1 'polypeptide(L)' 'MMFFKSLNDDWQPWGNLGFRKIRVKNYYIYFLVDENRKEIQILAVIYVRSY' A
#
# COMPACT_ATOMS: atom_id res chain seq x y z
N MET A 1 16.61 7.89 5.52
CA MET A 1 15.57 7.65 4.50
C MET A 1 14.22 7.49 5.21
N MET A 2 13.42 8.56 5.32
CA MET A 2 12.23 8.65 6.19
C MET A 2 10.90 8.25 5.53
N PHE A 3 10.91 7.50 4.41
CA PHE A 3 9.69 7.25 3.63
C PHE A 3 8.84 6.03 4.06
N PHE A 4 9.32 5.17 4.97
CA PHE A 4 8.59 3.96 5.36
C PHE A 4 7.74 4.11 6.63
N LYS A 5 7.91 5.18 7.42
CA LYS A 5 7.23 5.32 8.72
C LYS A 5 5.72 5.60 8.62
N SER A 6 5.23 5.98 7.43
CA SER A 6 3.80 6.21 7.17
C SER A 6 3.04 4.97 6.69
N LEU A 7 3.70 3.83 6.47
CA LEU A 7 3.07 2.63 5.91
C LEU A 7 2.44 1.70 6.96
N ASN A 8 2.77 1.91 8.23
CA ASN A 8 2.17 1.23 9.37
C ASN A 8 1.20 2.21 10.05
N ASP A 9 0.10 2.50 9.38
CA ASP A 9 -1.08 3.00 10.07
C ASP A 9 -1.81 1.74 10.59
N ASP A 10 -1.33 1.21 11.72
CA ASP A 10 -1.85 0.01 12.41
C ASP A 10 -3.35 0.09 12.76
N TRP A 11 -3.99 1.24 12.51
CA TRP A 11 -5.41 1.48 12.76
C TRP A 11 -6.35 0.91 11.71
N GLN A 12 -5.86 0.57 10.51
CA GLN A 12 -6.71 0.01 9.46
C GLN A 12 -6.94 -1.50 9.68
N PRO A 13 -8.19 -2.00 9.67
CA PRO A 13 -8.51 -3.39 10.04
C PRO A 13 -7.90 -4.44 9.08
N TRP A 14 -7.42 -4.03 7.91
CA TRP A 14 -6.75 -4.88 6.92
C TRP A 14 -5.21 -4.84 6.99
N GLY A 15 -4.62 -4.04 7.89
CA GLY A 15 -3.16 -3.98 8.06
C GLY A 15 -2.55 -5.33 8.43
N ASN A 16 -3.19 -6.04 9.37
CA ASN A 16 -2.80 -7.41 9.76
C ASN A 16 -3.05 -8.46 8.67
N LEU A 17 -3.82 -8.13 7.62
CA LEU A 17 -4.07 -9.02 6.49
C LEU A 17 -3.05 -8.80 5.36
N GLY A 18 -2.05 -7.93 5.55
CA GLY A 18 -1.01 -7.66 4.56
C GLY A 18 -1.41 -6.67 3.47
N PHE A 19 -2.63 -6.13 3.50
CA PHE A 19 -3.07 -5.11 2.55
C PHE A 19 -2.42 -3.77 2.87
N ARG A 20 -1.81 -3.18 1.85
CA ARG A 20 -1.09 -1.91 1.95
C ARG A 20 -1.50 -0.97 0.83
N LYS A 21 -1.40 0.33 1.11
CA LYS A 21 -1.63 1.40 0.16
C LYS A 21 -0.46 2.37 0.22
N ILE A 22 0.06 2.74 -0.94
CA ILE A 22 1.04 3.82 -1.07
C ILE A 22 0.54 4.87 -2.07
N ARG A 23 0.87 6.13 -1.82
CA ARG A 23 0.68 7.22 -2.77
C ARG A 23 2.02 7.59 -3.40
N VAL A 24 2.08 7.55 -4.73
CA VAL A 24 3.25 7.98 -5.51
C VAL A 24 2.78 9.00 -6.53
N LYS A 25 3.19 10.27 -6.37
CA LYS A 25 2.67 11.40 -7.17
C LYS A 25 1.13 11.42 -7.18
N ASN A 26 0.54 11.31 -8.37
CA ASN A 26 -0.89 11.30 -8.64
C ASN A 26 -1.45 9.89 -8.77
N TYR A 27 -0.79 8.89 -8.20
CA TYR A 27 -1.27 7.52 -8.23
C TYR A 27 -1.41 6.96 -6.82
N TYR A 28 -2.49 6.25 -6.59
CA TYR A 28 -2.61 5.31 -5.49
C TYR A 28 -2.31 3.91 -5.99
N ILE A 29 -1.46 3.20 -5.26
CA ILE A 29 -1.14 1.81 -5.53
C ILE A 29 -1.60 1.01 -4.33
N TYR A 30 -2.49 0.04 -4.59
CA TYR A 30 -2.99 -0.93 -3.64
C TYR A 30 -2.31 -2.26 -3.89
N PHE A 31 -1.77 -2.86 -2.85
CA PHE A 31 -1.04 -4.11 -2.97
C PHE A 31 -1.18 -4.97 -1.71
N LEU A 32 -1.05 -6.27 -1.90
CA LEU A 32 -1.03 -7.27 -0.84
C LEU A 32 0.39 -7.82 -0.73
N VAL A 33 0.91 -7.89 0.49
CA VAL A 33 2.18 -8.59 0.78
C VAL A 33 1.83 -9.98 1.30
N ASP A 34 2.16 -11.02 0.53
CA ASP A 34 2.06 -12.40 0.97
C ASP A 34 3.45 -12.87 1.45
N GLU A 35 3.65 -12.89 2.76
CA GLU A 35 4.93 -13.28 3.36
C GLU A 35 5.22 -14.78 3.20
N ASN A 36 4.18 -15.63 3.11
CA ASN A 36 4.34 -17.07 2.94
C ASN A 36 4.85 -17.40 1.55
N ARG A 37 4.29 -16.73 0.54
CA ARG A 37 4.70 -16.89 -0.87
C ARG A 37 5.92 -16.04 -1.23
N LYS A 38 6.29 -15.07 -0.37
CA LYS A 38 7.31 -14.04 -0.63
C LYS A 38 7.01 -13.24 -1.89
N GLU A 39 5.74 -12.90 -2.07
CA GLU A 39 5.23 -12.21 -3.25
C GLU A 39 4.51 -10.91 -2.88
N ILE A 40 4.48 -9.99 -3.83
CA ILE A 40 3.67 -8.77 -3.75
C ILE A 40 2.67 -8.79 -4.90
N GLN A 41 1.39 -8.76 -4.57
CA GLN A 41 0.31 -8.71 -5.55
C GLN A 41 -0.19 -7.28 -5.68
N ILE A 42 -0.07 -6.70 -6.88
CA ILE A 42 -0.65 -5.38 -7.16
C ILE A 42 -2.13 -5.56 -7.47
N LEU A 43 -2.97 -4.94 -6.65
CA LEU A 43 -4.42 -5.06 -6.74
C LEU A 43 -5.00 -3.98 -7.65
N ALA A 44 -4.52 -2.75 -7.49
CA ALA A 44 -4.98 -1.61 -8.28
C ALA A 44 -3.92 -0.52 -8.36
N VAL A 45 -3.86 0.14 -9.52
CA VAL A 45 -3.12 1.38 -9.73
C VAL A 45 -4.11 2.41 -10.23
N ILE A 46 -4.43 3.38 -9.38
CA ILE A 46 -5.49 4.36 -9.62
C ILE A 46 -4.87 5.73 -9.78
N TYR A 47 -5.04 6.34 -10.96
CA TYR A 47 -4.70 7.75 -11.15
C TYR A 47 -5.71 8.64 -10.43
N VAL A 48 -5.21 9.59 -9.66
CA VAL A 48 -6.01 10.61 -9.00
C VAL A 48 -5.51 11.96 -9.43
N ARG A 49 -6.40 12.71 -10.07
CA ARG A 49 -6.15 14.09 -10.44
C ARG A 49 -6.10 14.93 -9.16
N SER A 50 -4.91 15.39 -8.78
CA SER A 50 -4.76 16.46 -7.79
C SER A 50 -5.07 17.78 -8.48
N TYR A 51 -6.07 18.50 -7.96
CA TYR A 51 -6.33 19.90 -8.28
C TYR A 51 -5.37 20.81 -7.52
#